data_AF-A0A6M3IPU9-F1
#
_entry.id   AF-A0A6M3IPU9-F1
#
_cell.length_a   1.000
_cell.length_b   1.000
_cell.length_c   1.000
_cell.angle_alpha   90.00
_cell.angle_beta   90.00
_cell.angle_gamma   90.00
#
_symmetry.space_group_name_H-M   'P 1'
#
loop_
_entity.id
_entity.type
_entity.pdbx_description
1 polymer ?
#
loop_
_entity_poly.entity_id
_entity_poly.type
_entity_poly.pdbx_seq_one_letter_code
_entity_poly.pdbx_strand_id
1 'polypeptide(L)' 'MKQLKLYARQEPTTDAIIKKYAPEVNKKDTVFYKDKGATQFYARWQWDHRGRPVKRKTVILNCYRWAIVWIG' A
#
# COMPACT_ATOMS: atom_id res chain seq x y z
N MET A 1 16.57 -19.77 -2.32
CA MET A 1 16.60 -18.34 -2.68
C MET A 1 15.73 -17.56 -1.69
N LYS A 2 16.23 -16.47 -1.12
CA LYS A 2 15.47 -15.65 -0.16
C LYS A 2 14.52 -14.73 -0.95
N GLN A 3 13.21 -14.96 -0.84
CA GLN A 3 12.21 -14.10 -1.47
C GLN A 3 12.23 -12.71 -0.83
N LEU A 4 12.29 -11.65 -1.65
CA LEU A 4 12.22 -10.27 -1.18
C LEU A 4 10.85 -9.99 -0.55
N LYS A 5 10.85 -9.21 0.53
CA LYS A 5 9.63 -8.89 1.30
C LYS A 5 9.42 -7.38 1.35
N LEU A 6 8.17 -6.97 1.27
CA LEU A 6 7.71 -5.62 1.59
C LEU A 6 6.72 -5.70 2.75
N TYR A 7 6.65 -4.63 3.52
CA TYR A 7 5.67 -4.47 4.58
C TYR A 7 4.56 -3.56 4.09
N ALA A 8 3.31 -3.97 4.23
CA ALA A 8 2.16 -3.22 3.74
C ALA A 8 1.21 -2.85 4.88
N ARG A 9 0.63 -1.65 4.79
CA ARG A 9 -0.49 -1.23 5.65
C ARG A 9 -1.47 -0.37 4.89
N GLN A 10 -2.69 -0.27 5.43
CA GLN A 10 -3.70 0.64 4.89
C GLN A 10 -3.59 2.01 5.56
N GLU A 11 -3.42 3.05 4.76
CA GLU A 11 -3.29 4.43 5.26
C GLU A 11 -4.40 5.33 4.72
N PRO A 12 -4.79 6.39 5.44
CA PRO A 12 -5.66 7.41 4.90
C PRO A 12 -5.18 7.88 3.53
N THR A 13 -6.11 8.02 2.58
CA THR A 13 -5.73 8.40 1.23
C THR A 13 -5.07 9.77 1.17
N THR A 14 -4.16 9.97 0.22
CA THR A 14 -3.61 11.29 -0.11
C THR A 14 -4.31 11.99 -1.26
N ASP A 15 -5.38 11.42 -1.80
CA ASP A 15 -6.20 12.04 -2.83
C ASP A 15 -6.75 13.41 -2.38
N ALA A 16 -6.33 14.47 -3.08
CA ALA A 16 -6.72 15.84 -2.76
C ALA A 16 -8.19 16.13 -3.07
N ILE A 17 -8.79 15.43 -4.03
CA ILE A 17 -10.20 15.60 -4.41
C ILE A 17 -11.08 15.06 -3.29
N ILE A 18 -10.83 13.83 -2.83
CA ILE A 18 -11.56 13.24 -1.70
C ILE A 18 -11.41 14.14 -0.47
N LYS A 19 -10.20 14.59 -0.14
CA LYS A 19 -9.96 15.47 1.00
C LYS A 19 -10.71 16.81 0.92
N LYS A 20 -10.93 17.33 -0.29
CA LYS A 20 -11.57 18.63 -0.50
C LYS A 20 -13.09 18.54 -0.57
N TYR A 21 -13.61 17.53 -1.26
CA TYR A 21 -15.03 17.45 -1.63
C TYR A 21 -15.81 16.38 -0.87
N ALA A 22 -15.14 15.41 -0.23
CA ALA A 22 -15.77 14.35 0.53
C ALA A 22 -14.88 13.89 1.72
N PRO A 23 -14.46 14.81 2.61
CA PRO A 23 -13.50 14.52 3.70
C PRO A 23 -14.02 13.47 4.70
N GLU A 24 -15.33 13.27 4.79
CA GLU A 24 -15.98 12.25 5.60
C GLU A 24 -15.75 10.82 5.09
N VAL A 25 -15.35 10.68 3.82
CA VAL A 25 -15.13 9.37 3.22
C VAL A 25 -13.76 8.83 3.62
N ASN A 26 -13.76 7.79 4.45
CA ASN A 26 -12.55 7.13 4.92
C ASN A 26 -11.95 6.18 3.86
N LYS A 27 -11.55 6.71 2.70
CA LYS A 27 -10.80 5.95 1.70
C LYS A 27 -9.37 5.74 2.18
N LYS A 28 -8.88 4.52 1.96
CA LYS A 28 -7.53 4.12 2.33
C LYS A 28 -6.73 3.66 1.14
N ASP A 29 -5.50 4.13 1.05
CA ASP A 29 -4.51 3.66 0.09
C ASP A 29 -3.79 2.42 0.67
N THR A 30 -3.18 1.62 -0.20
CA THR A 30 -2.26 0.57 0.23
C THR A 30 -0.84 1.09 0.11
N VAL A 31 -0.10 1.12 1.22
CA VAL A 31 1.25 1.67 1.26
C VAL A 31 2.25 0.58 1.59
N PHE A 32 3.35 0.56 0.84
CA PHE A 32 4.42 -0.42 0.96
C PHE A 32 5.69 0.23 1.52
N TYR A 33 6.38 -0.54 2.35
CA TYR A 33 7.57 -0.17 3.09
C TYR A 33 8.65 -1.23 2.94
N LYS A 34 9.92 -0.80 3.00
CA LYS A 34 11.07 -1.71 3.00
C LYS A 34 11.35 -2.33 4.37
N ASP A 35 10.86 -1.70 5.44
CA ASP A 35 11.07 -2.12 6.82
C ASP A 35 9.76 -2.35 7.58
N LYS A 36 9.82 -3.16 8.64
CA LYS A 36 8.65 -3.50 9.47
C LYS A 36 8.11 -2.30 10.25
N GLY A 37 8.95 -1.30 10.52
CA GLY A 37 8.59 -0.09 11.26
C GLY A 37 7.78 0.92 10.44
N ALA A 38 7.52 0.65 9.16
CA ALA A 38 6.87 1.58 8.24
C ALA A 38 7.60 2.94 8.14
N THR A 39 8.94 2.91 8.16
CA THR A 39 9.77 4.14 8.13
C THR A 39 10.32 4.44 6.74
N GLN A 40 10.58 3.41 5.94
CA GLN A 40 11.15 3.51 4.59
C GLN A 40 10.07 3.27 3.55
N PHE A 41 9.39 4.34 3.15
CA PHE A 41 8.42 4.31 2.06
C PHE A 41 9.01 3.69 0.80
N TYR A 42 8.23 2.84 0.14
CA TYR A 42 8.59 2.22 -1.13
C TYR A 42 7.62 2.60 -2.25
N ALA A 43 6.33 2.40 -2.03
CA ALA A 43 5.30 2.67 -3.03
C ALA A 43 3.94 2.89 -2.37
N ARG A 44 3.06 3.61 -3.07
CA ARG A 44 1.66 3.79 -2.69
C ARG A 44 0.77 3.38 -3.86
N TRP A 45 -0.27 2.63 -3.54
CA TRP A 45 -1.32 2.28 -4.47
C TRP A 45 -2.62 2.93 -4.01
N GLN A 46 -3.10 3.91 -4.77
CA GLN A 46 -4.28 4.70 -4.42
C GLN A 46 -5.55 3.85 -4.39
N TRP A 47 -6.49 4.27 -3.54
CA TRP A 47 -7.71 3.55 -3.18
C TRP A 47 -8.61 3.15 -4.36
N ASP A 48 -8.60 3.94 -5.44
CA ASP A 48 -9.46 3.87 -6.63
C ASP A 48 -8.89 2.98 -7.74
N HIS A 49 -7.61 2.64 -7.68
CA HIS A 49 -7.02 1.78 -8.70
C HIS A 49 -7.55 0.34 -8.62
N ARG A 50 -7.90 -0.18 -9.79
CA ARG A 50 -8.30 -1.58 -9.97
C ARG A 50 -7.14 -2.52 -9.64
N GLY A 51 -7.44 -3.59 -8.89
CA GLY A 51 -6.47 -4.64 -8.57
C GLY A 51 -5.52 -4.33 -7.41
N ARG A 52 -5.72 -3.20 -6.71
CA ARG A 52 -4.99 -2.85 -5.49
C ARG A 52 -5.02 -4.00 -4.48
N PRO A 53 -3.87 -4.38 -3.90
CA PRO A 53 -3.82 -5.40 -2.87
C PRO A 53 -4.36 -4.85 -1.54
N VAL A 54 -5.30 -5.57 -0.95
CA VAL A 54 -5.88 -5.25 0.39
C VAL A 54 -5.49 -6.30 1.42
N LYS A 55 -5.37 -7.58 1.00
CA LYS A 55 -4.98 -8.72 1.85
C LYS A 55 -4.13 -9.75 1.11
N ARG A 56 -3.55 -9.38 -0.03
CA ARG A 56 -2.76 -10.32 -0.86
C ARG A 56 -1.44 -10.64 -0.19
N LYS A 57 -0.96 -11.87 -0.40
CA LYS A 57 0.34 -12.35 0.11
C LYS A 57 1.52 -11.97 -0.78
N THR A 58 1.25 -11.56 -2.02
CA THR A 58 2.29 -11.16 -2.98
C THR A 58 1.83 -10.02 -3.88
N VAL A 59 2.78 -9.24 -4.39
CA VAL A 59 2.55 -8.21 -5.42
C VAL A 59 3.70 -8.20 -6.42
N ILE A 60 3.41 -7.78 -7.65
CA ILE A 60 4.43 -7.46 -8.64
C ILE A 60 4.60 -5.95 -8.63
N LEU A 61 5.79 -5.48 -8.26
CA LEU A 61 6.18 -4.07 -8.31
C LEU A 61 7.54 -3.97 -8.99
N ASN A 62 7.66 -3.08 -9.97
CA ASN A 62 8.87 -2.91 -10.78
C ASN A 62 9.40 -4.24 -11.36
N CYS A 63 8.50 -5.07 -11.90
CA CYS A 63 8.80 -6.40 -12.46
C CYS A 63 9.33 -7.45 -11.46
N TYR A 64 9.42 -7.14 -10.17
CA TYR A 64 9.80 -8.11 -9.13
C TYR A 64 8.57 -8.64 -8.39
N ARG A 65 8.59 -9.94 -8.09
CA ARG A 65 7.57 -10.57 -7.23
C ARG A 65 7.98 -10.45 -5.76
N TRP A 66 7.26 -9.62 -5.03
CA TRP A 66 7.46 -9.39 -3.60
C TRP A 66 6.49 -10.23 -2.77
N ALA A 67 6.96 -10.79 -1.66
CA ALA A 67 6.09 -11.24 -0.59
C ALA A 67 5.64 -10.04 0.25
N ILE A 68 4.36 -9.97 0.60
CA ILE A 68 3.80 -8.91 1.43
C ILE A 68 3.63 -9.41 2.86
N VAL A 69 4.10 -8.62 3.81
CA VAL A 69 3.81 -8.76 5.24
C VAL A 69 2.91 -7.60 5.65
N TRP A 70 1.66 -7.90 6.03
CA TRP A 70 0.74 -6.88 6.51
C TRP A 70 1.06 -6.49 7.95
N ILE A 71 1.23 -5.19 8.22
CA ILE A 71 1.66 -4.65 9.52
C ILE A 71 0.61 -3.76 10.20
N GLY A 72 -0.58 -3.59 9.61
CA GLY A 72 -1.68 -2.81 10.19
C GLY A 72 -2.77 -2.46 9.18
#